data_AF-K9XQK9-F1
#
_entry.id   AF-K9XQK9-F1
#
_cell.length_a   1.000
_cell.length_b   1.000
_cell.length_c   1.000
_cell.angle_alpha   90.00
_cell.angle_beta   90.00
_cell.angle_gamma   90.00
#
_symmetry.space_group_name_H-M   'P 1'
#
loop_
_entity.id
_entity.type
_entity.pdbx_description
1 polymer ?
#
loop_
_entity_poly.entity_id
_entity_poly.type
_entity_poly.pdbx_seq_one_letter_code
_entity_poly.pdbx_strand_id
1 'polypeptide(L)'
;MVFINTNQKKELVSIRGHHFYTRFINENSNIIDLGSHLGQFSEQVSKKFKCKCFAVEAFPDLFKKIKETELIKKFNYAISISDEPVSFNISDNLEANHISKFSSNNTQTIVVQGITFENFIKKYNIKYIDLLKVDIEGAEIDLFNSISDESLKKIKQITIEFHDFVFPIEKEVNLIIKRLSVLGFYPINFSLRTKEDFLFINRKLCKFSFFDFLFTKYILKNREGVIRIFKRLFKSNR
;
A
#
# COMPACT_ATOMS: atom_id res chain seq x y z
N MET A 1 12.39 -11.51 33.00
CA MET A 1 11.37 -10.51 32.61
C MET A 1 12.06 -9.49 31.72
N VAL A 2 11.98 -9.65 30.39
CA VAL A 2 12.61 -8.71 29.46
C VAL A 2 11.79 -7.43 29.48
N PHE A 3 12.35 -6.36 30.03
CA PHE A 3 11.78 -5.02 29.92
C PHE A 3 11.82 -4.62 28.43
N ILE A 4 10.72 -4.87 27.73
CA ILE A 4 10.51 -4.38 26.37
C ILE A 4 10.36 -2.86 26.50
N ASN A 5 11.43 -2.17 26.14
CA ASN A 5 11.55 -0.72 26.18
C ASN A 5 10.34 -0.08 25.48
N THR A 6 9.64 0.83 26.14
CA THR A 6 8.39 1.44 25.68
C THR A 6 8.53 2.22 24.37
N ASN A 7 9.77 2.50 23.92
CA ASN A 7 10.09 3.06 22.60
C ASN A 7 9.83 2.11 21.41
N GLN A 8 9.82 0.78 21.59
CA GLN A 8 9.49 -0.17 20.52
C GLN A 8 7.99 -0.14 20.12
N LYS A 9 7.13 0.50 20.92
CA LYS A 9 5.69 0.67 20.61
C LYS A 9 5.40 1.65 19.47
N LYS A 10 6.37 2.43 19.00
CA LYS A 10 6.16 3.46 17.96
C LYS A 10 6.69 3.08 16.58
N GLU A 11 7.22 1.87 16.39
CA GLU A 11 7.90 1.51 15.15
C GLU A 11 6.94 1.06 14.05
N LEU A 12 5.94 0.23 14.33
CA LEU A 12 4.96 -0.27 13.37
C LEU A 12 3.61 0.42 13.61
N VAL A 13 3.00 0.97 12.56
CA VAL A 13 1.67 1.59 12.60
C VAL A 13 0.80 1.06 11.47
N SER A 14 -0.52 1.16 11.63
CA SER A 14 -1.49 1.05 10.54
C SER A 14 -2.16 2.40 10.33
N ILE A 15 -2.13 2.91 9.11
CA ILE A 15 -2.86 4.11 8.70
C ILE A 15 -3.75 3.70 7.54
N ARG A 16 -5.08 3.85 7.71
CA ARG A 16 -6.07 3.51 6.68
C ARG A 16 -5.94 2.05 6.18
N GLY A 17 -5.76 1.08 7.08
CA GLY A 17 -5.59 -0.34 6.72
C GLY A 17 -4.13 -0.74 6.52
N HIS A 18 -3.32 0.15 5.96
CA HIS A 18 -1.94 -0.14 5.56
C HIS A 18 -0.91 -0.11 6.70
N HIS A 19 -0.24 -1.25 6.92
CA HIS A 19 0.84 -1.35 7.91
C HIS A 19 2.20 -0.93 7.34
N PHE A 20 2.98 -0.15 8.09
CA PHE A 20 4.38 0.17 7.76
C PHE A 20 5.19 0.60 8.98
N TYR A 21 6.51 0.56 8.85
CA TYR A 21 7.44 1.00 9.88
C TYR A 21 7.74 2.50 9.77
N THR A 22 7.40 3.25 10.82
CA THR A 22 7.59 4.70 10.92
C THR A 22 9.05 5.09 11.07
N ARG A 23 9.89 4.23 11.67
CA ARG A 23 11.33 4.50 11.88
C ARG A 23 12.12 4.68 10.58
N PHE A 24 11.54 4.31 9.45
CA PHE A 24 12.14 4.47 8.12
C PHE A 24 11.60 5.67 7.35
N ILE A 25 10.67 6.43 7.94
CA ILE A 25 10.04 7.62 7.37
C ILE A 25 10.48 8.86 8.15
N ASN A 26 10.90 9.90 7.42
CA ASN A 26 11.25 11.21 7.96
C ASN A 26 10.84 12.31 6.98
N GLU A 27 11.10 13.58 7.29
CA GLU A 27 10.74 14.72 6.45
C GLU A 27 11.31 14.69 5.02
N ASN A 28 12.42 13.99 4.79
CA ASN A 28 13.04 13.85 3.46
C ASN A 28 12.53 12.62 2.69
N SER A 29 11.57 11.89 3.25
CA SER A 29 11.01 10.69 2.64
C SER A 29 10.08 11.01 1.49
N ASN A 30 10.13 10.16 0.45
CA ASN A 30 9.18 10.16 -0.66
C ASN A 30 8.18 9.02 -0.47
N ILE A 31 6.91 9.37 -0.36
CA ILE A 31 5.78 8.45 -0.23
C ILE A 31 5.00 8.45 -1.53
N ILE A 32 4.80 7.29 -2.15
CA ILE A 32 3.89 7.15 -3.29
C ILE A 32 2.64 6.44 -2.79
N ASP A 33 1.47 7.05 -3.00
CA ASP A 33 0.15 6.56 -2.60
C ASP A 33 -0.65 6.29 -3.87
N LEU A 34 -0.63 5.03 -4.33
CA LEU A 34 -1.35 4.59 -5.52
C LEU A 34 -2.76 4.16 -5.13
N GLY A 35 -3.77 4.74 -5.79
CA GLY A 35 -5.17 4.63 -5.40
C GLY A 35 -5.43 5.42 -4.12
N SER A 36 -5.14 6.72 -4.20
CA SER A 36 -5.17 7.60 -3.03
C SER A 36 -6.59 7.95 -2.57
N HIS A 37 -7.64 7.62 -3.33
CA HIS A 37 -9.03 7.90 -3.05
C HIS A 37 -9.25 9.40 -2.74
N LEU A 38 -9.65 9.75 -1.51
CA LEU A 38 -9.79 11.14 -1.05
C LEU A 38 -8.47 11.77 -0.52
N GLY A 39 -7.34 11.08 -0.66
CA GLY A 39 -6.01 11.53 -0.23
C GLY A 39 -5.75 11.40 1.29
N GLN A 40 -6.60 10.68 2.02
CA GLN A 40 -6.58 10.62 3.48
C GLN A 40 -5.32 9.95 4.03
N PHE A 41 -4.78 8.94 3.34
CA PHE A 41 -3.52 8.31 3.72
C PHE A 41 -2.37 9.32 3.57
N SER A 42 -2.23 9.90 2.38
CA SER A 42 -1.26 10.97 2.10
C SER A 42 -1.33 12.14 3.10
N GLU A 43 -2.53 12.57 3.50
CA GLU A 43 -2.73 13.62 4.49
C GLU A 43 -2.23 13.21 5.88
N GLN A 44 -2.60 12.02 6.37
CA GLN A 44 -2.17 11.57 7.69
C GLN A 44 -0.66 11.33 7.76
N VAL A 45 -0.07 10.74 6.71
CA VAL A 45 1.37 10.46 6.64
C VAL A 45 2.17 11.77 6.54
N SER A 46 1.82 12.68 5.63
CA SER A 46 2.53 13.96 5.47
C SER A 46 2.43 14.84 6.72
N LYS A 47 1.26 14.93 7.37
CA LYS A 47 1.12 15.68 8.63
C LYS A 47 1.97 15.10 9.75
N LYS A 48 2.02 13.77 9.85
CA LYS A 48 2.73 13.08 10.94
C LYS A 48 4.24 13.11 10.79
N PHE A 49 4.74 12.97 9.57
CA PHE A 49 6.18 12.82 9.30
C PHE A 49 6.81 13.98 8.53
N LYS A 50 6.01 14.98 8.13
CA LYS A 50 6.44 16.15 7.34
C LYS A 50 7.12 15.77 6.01
N CYS A 51 6.73 14.63 5.45
CA CYS A 51 7.34 14.05 4.25
C CYS A 51 6.54 14.36 2.99
N LYS A 52 7.17 14.19 1.82
CA LYS A 52 6.55 14.40 0.53
C LYS A 52 5.70 13.19 0.12
N CYS A 53 4.45 13.44 -0.26
CA CYS A 53 3.51 12.45 -0.76
C CYS A 53 3.13 12.73 -2.22
N PHE A 54 3.18 11.69 -3.04
CA PHE A 54 2.70 11.66 -4.42
C PHE A 54 1.41 10.83 -4.45
N ALA A 55 0.27 11.50 -4.39
CA ALA A 55 -1.06 10.89 -4.35
C ALA A 55 -1.57 10.66 -5.78
N VAL A 56 -1.70 9.41 -6.19
CA VAL A 56 -2.16 9.03 -7.54
C VAL A 56 -3.57 8.47 -7.44
N GLU A 57 -4.51 9.07 -8.16
CA GLU A 57 -5.91 8.65 -8.18
C GLU A 57 -6.44 8.61 -9.61
N ALA A 58 -7.02 7.48 -10.00
CA ALA A 58 -7.57 7.30 -11.34
C ALA A 58 -8.91 8.03 -11.50
N PHE A 59 -9.79 7.93 -10.51
CA PHE A 59 -11.15 8.45 -10.61
C PHE A 59 -11.19 9.98 -10.54
N PRO A 60 -11.60 10.69 -11.60
CA PRO A 60 -11.51 12.16 -11.65
C PRO A 60 -12.23 12.88 -10.51
N ASP A 61 -13.37 12.37 -10.06
CA ASP A 61 -14.15 13.04 -9.01
C ASP A 61 -13.59 12.82 -7.61
N LEU A 62 -12.87 11.72 -7.36
CA LEU A 62 -12.10 11.53 -6.13
C LEU A 62 -10.82 12.36 -6.19
N PHE A 63 -10.11 12.32 -7.31
CA PHE A 63 -8.92 13.14 -7.56
C PHE A 63 -9.16 14.63 -7.32
N LYS A 64 -10.29 15.18 -7.77
CA LYS A 64 -10.67 16.59 -7.52
C LYS A 64 -10.72 16.92 -6.03
N LYS A 65 -11.17 15.99 -5.19
CA LYS A 65 -11.34 16.16 -3.74
C LYS A 65 -10.01 16.07 -2.96
N ILE A 66 -8.96 15.51 -3.56
CA ILE A 66 -7.63 15.49 -2.92
C ILE A 66 -7.13 16.94 -2.78
N LYS A 67 -6.82 17.34 -1.55
CA LYS A 67 -6.27 18.66 -1.23
C LYS A 67 -4.75 18.65 -1.37
N GLU A 68 -4.22 19.43 -2.31
CA GLU A 68 -2.78 19.65 -2.41
C GLU A 68 -2.26 20.53 -1.28
N THR A 69 -1.00 20.29 -0.94
CA THR A 69 -0.22 21.11 0.00
C THR A 69 1.21 21.25 -0.54
N GLU A 70 2.10 21.89 0.22
CA GLU A 70 3.53 21.86 -0.11
C GLU A 70 4.11 20.44 -0.07
N LEU A 71 3.54 19.57 0.76
CA LEU A 71 3.99 18.20 0.97
C LEU A 71 3.20 17.17 0.15
N ILE A 72 2.00 17.49 -0.33
CA ILE A 72 1.14 16.56 -1.09
C ILE A 72 0.96 17.09 -2.50
N LYS A 73 1.41 16.31 -3.48
CA LYS A 73 1.11 16.53 -4.89
C LYS A 73 0.18 15.44 -5.40
N LYS A 74 -0.86 15.83 -6.13
CA LYS A 74 -1.85 14.89 -6.67
C LYS A 74 -1.67 14.68 -8.17
N PHE A 75 -1.96 13.47 -8.64
CA PHE A 75 -1.85 13.09 -10.04
C PHE A 75 -3.07 12.27 -10.48
N ASN A 76 -3.71 12.67 -11.58
CA ASN A 76 -4.84 11.94 -12.13
C ASN A 76 -4.37 10.96 -13.19
N TYR A 77 -3.98 9.77 -12.75
CA TYR A 77 -3.55 8.67 -13.62
C TYR A 77 -4.10 7.35 -13.13
N ALA A 78 -4.41 6.47 -14.08
CA ALA A 78 -4.50 5.05 -13.83
C ALA A 78 -3.10 4.43 -13.91
N ILE A 79 -2.65 3.76 -12.86
CA ILE A 79 -1.43 2.95 -12.96
C ILE A 79 -1.75 1.72 -13.82
N SER A 80 -1.01 1.52 -14.91
CA SER A 80 -1.29 0.45 -15.86
C SER A 80 -0.03 -0.09 -16.55
N ILE A 81 -0.20 -1.08 -17.43
CA ILE A 81 0.89 -1.69 -18.20
C ILE A 81 1.40 -0.84 -19.37
N SER A 82 0.74 0.29 -19.68
CA SER A 82 1.13 1.21 -20.76
C SER A 82 0.80 2.66 -20.41
N ASP A 83 1.24 3.61 -21.25
CA ASP A 83 0.90 5.03 -21.12
C ASP A 83 -0.33 5.39 -21.98
N GLU A 84 -1.15 4.41 -22.33
CA GLU A 84 -2.38 4.62 -23.10
C GLU A 84 -3.58 4.88 -22.17
N PRO A 85 -4.65 5.53 -22.67
CA PRO A 85 -5.88 5.69 -21.91
C PRO A 85 -6.51 4.36 -21.46
N VAL A 86 -6.99 4.31 -20.23
CA VAL A 86 -7.64 3.14 -19.61
C VAL A 86 -9.13 3.45 -19.38
N SER A 87 -10.00 2.49 -19.70
CA SER A 87 -11.45 2.61 -19.49
C SER A 87 -11.88 1.83 -18.24
N PHE A 88 -12.65 2.48 -17.36
CA PHE A 88 -13.26 1.85 -16.17
C PHE A 88 -14.78 1.84 -16.31
N ASN A 89 -15.42 0.76 -15.87
CA ASN A 89 -16.87 0.69 -15.76
C ASN A 89 -17.28 1.10 -14.33
N ILE A 90 -17.99 2.20 -14.21
CA ILE A 90 -18.55 2.67 -12.94
C ILE A 90 -19.81 1.87 -12.68
N SER A 91 -19.86 1.20 -11.54
CA SER A 91 -21.13 0.73 -10.96
C SER A 91 -21.60 1.74 -9.93
N ASP A 92 -22.91 1.85 -9.67
CA ASP A 92 -23.51 2.91 -8.81
C ASP A 92 -22.99 2.95 -7.36
N ASN A 93 -22.06 2.07 -6.97
CA ASN A 93 -21.40 2.06 -5.69
C ASN A 93 -19.95 2.57 -5.84
N LEU A 94 -19.70 3.82 -5.41
CA LEU A 94 -18.40 4.50 -5.55
C LEU A 94 -17.23 3.79 -4.85
N GLU A 95 -17.51 2.89 -3.90
CA GLU A 95 -16.52 2.03 -3.21
C GLU A 95 -16.22 0.74 -3.98
N ALA A 96 -16.91 0.46 -5.09
CA ALA A 96 -16.82 -0.80 -5.84
C ALA A 96 -16.67 -0.54 -7.35
N ASN A 97 -15.82 0.43 -7.73
CA ASN A 97 -15.59 0.76 -9.13
C ASN A 97 -14.62 -0.25 -9.78
N HIS A 98 -15.19 -1.40 -10.10
CA HIS A 98 -14.55 -2.55 -10.70
C HIS A 98 -14.14 -2.32 -12.16
N ILE A 99 -12.97 -2.83 -12.51
CA ILE A 99 -12.63 -3.23 -13.88
C ILE A 99 -13.42 -4.52 -14.19
N SER A 100 -14.73 -4.44 -14.44
CA SER A 100 -15.54 -5.61 -14.80
C SER A 100 -16.15 -5.49 -16.20
N LYS A 101 -15.88 -6.50 -17.03
CA LYS A 101 -16.35 -6.65 -18.42
C LYS A 101 -17.79 -7.20 -18.52
N PHE A 102 -18.63 -7.02 -17.50
CA PHE A 102 -19.98 -7.58 -17.51
C PHE A 102 -21.06 -6.49 -17.39
N SER A 103 -21.78 -6.38 -18.50
CA SER A 103 -22.90 -5.48 -18.80
C SER A 103 -24.01 -5.53 -17.76
N SER A 104 -24.16 -4.45 -16.98
CA SER A 104 -25.45 -3.99 -16.47
C SER A 104 -25.79 -2.67 -17.18
N ASN A 105 -27.06 -2.51 -17.58
CA ASN A 105 -27.51 -1.56 -18.61
C ASN A 105 -27.41 -0.05 -18.26
N ASN A 106 -26.59 0.36 -17.29
CA ASN A 106 -26.33 1.76 -16.93
C ASN A 106 -24.89 2.00 -16.41
N THR A 107 -23.90 1.22 -16.84
CA THR A 107 -22.50 1.49 -16.46
C THR A 107 -21.98 2.73 -17.19
N GLN A 108 -21.75 3.82 -16.48
CA GLN A 108 -20.96 4.93 -17.03
C GLN A 108 -19.52 4.46 -17.19
N THR A 109 -19.00 4.47 -18.41
CA THR A 109 -17.58 4.23 -18.65
C THR A 109 -16.83 5.55 -18.53
N ILE A 110 -15.78 5.59 -17.70
CA ILE A 110 -14.83 6.71 -17.71
C ILE A 110 -13.53 6.30 -18.38
N VAL A 111 -12.93 7.24 -19.10
CA VAL A 111 -11.61 7.08 -19.70
C VAL A 111 -10.64 7.99 -18.95
N VAL A 112 -9.56 7.41 -18.44
CA VAL A 112 -8.53 8.12 -17.68
C VAL A 112 -7.18 7.83 -18.33
N GLN A 113 -6.28 8.81 -18.32
CA GLN A 113 -4.92 8.62 -18.81
C GLN A 113 -4.22 7.52 -17.99
N GLY A 114 -3.77 6.46 -18.66
CA GLY A 114 -2.89 5.46 -18.07
C GLY A 114 -1.45 5.97 -17.98
N ILE A 115 -0.69 5.47 -17.01
CA ILE A 115 0.75 5.64 -16.93
C ILE A 115 1.39 4.38 -16.35
N THR A 116 2.50 3.95 -16.91
CA THR A 116 3.33 2.92 -16.29
C THR A 116 4.01 3.47 -15.03
N PHE A 117 4.25 2.61 -14.05
CA PHE A 117 4.97 3.00 -12.83
C PHE A 117 6.37 3.56 -13.14
N GLU A 118 7.08 2.96 -14.10
CA GLU A 118 8.40 3.42 -14.54
C GLU A 118 8.36 4.82 -15.13
N ASN A 119 7.39 5.11 -16.01
CA ASN A 119 7.26 6.45 -16.58
C ASN A 119 6.79 7.46 -15.55
N PHE A 120 5.95 7.07 -14.58
CA PHE A 120 5.57 7.94 -13.46
C PHE A 120 6.78 8.39 -12.65
N ILE A 121 7.59 7.43 -12.15
CA ILE A 121 8.76 7.78 -11.32
C ILE A 121 9.81 8.55 -12.11
N LYS A 122 9.98 8.25 -13.42
CA LYS A 122 10.90 8.98 -14.31
C LYS A 122 10.41 10.41 -14.55
N LYS A 123 9.14 10.59 -14.91
CA LYS A 123 8.52 11.89 -15.22
C LYS A 123 8.61 12.86 -14.05
N TYR A 124 8.43 12.37 -12.83
CA TYR A 124 8.48 13.18 -11.61
C TYR A 124 9.83 13.12 -10.88
N ASN A 125 10.87 12.56 -11.53
CA ASN A 125 12.24 12.47 -11.02
C ASN A 125 12.33 11.87 -9.59
N ILE A 126 11.55 10.82 -9.34
CA ILE A 126 11.50 10.11 -8.06
C ILE A 126 12.59 9.04 -8.05
N LYS A 127 13.72 9.35 -7.40
CA LYS A 127 14.92 8.48 -7.42
C LYS A 127 14.89 7.34 -6.40
N TYR A 128 14.19 7.54 -5.28
CA TYR A 128 14.04 6.58 -4.19
C TYR A 128 12.67 6.75 -3.56
N ILE A 129 12.13 5.65 -3.01
CA ILE A 129 10.79 5.61 -2.42
C ILE A 129 10.90 4.99 -1.04
N ASP A 130 10.48 5.73 -0.02
CA ASP A 130 10.55 5.28 1.37
C ASP A 130 9.33 4.43 1.76
N LEU A 131 8.20 4.71 1.13
CA LEU A 131 6.98 3.93 1.25
C LEU A 131 6.18 4.00 -0.05
N LEU A 132 5.87 2.84 -0.61
CA LEU A 132 4.91 2.66 -1.68
C LEU A 132 3.63 2.04 -1.09
N LYS A 133 2.53 2.78 -1.07
CA LYS A 133 1.19 2.23 -0.84
C LYS A 133 0.59 1.83 -2.19
N VAL A 134 0.03 0.63 -2.27
CA VAL A 134 -0.66 0.10 -3.44
C VAL A 134 -2.03 -0.39 -3.05
N ASP A 135 -3.05 0.21 -3.63
CA ASP A 135 -4.45 -0.05 -3.35
C ASP A 135 -5.25 0.44 -4.57
N ILE A 136 -5.10 -0.26 -5.69
CA ILE A 136 -5.50 0.22 -7.03
C ILE A 136 -6.64 -0.62 -7.62
N GLU A 137 -7.39 -1.27 -6.75
CA GLU A 137 -8.66 -1.94 -7.05
C GLU A 137 -8.55 -2.88 -8.27
N GLY A 138 -7.58 -3.79 -8.25
CA GLY A 138 -7.49 -4.93 -9.16
C GLY A 138 -6.35 -4.88 -10.19
N ALA A 139 -5.60 -3.77 -10.23
CA ALA A 139 -4.42 -3.63 -11.09
C ALA A 139 -3.09 -4.00 -10.38
N GLU A 140 -3.14 -4.55 -9.17
CA GLU A 140 -1.93 -4.83 -8.36
C GLU A 140 -1.03 -5.87 -9.02
N ILE A 141 -1.61 -6.95 -9.55
CA ILE A 141 -0.83 -8.02 -10.19
C ILE A 141 -0.10 -7.47 -11.43
N ASP A 142 -0.79 -6.71 -12.26
CA ASP A 142 -0.24 -6.10 -13.46
C ASP A 142 0.84 -5.06 -13.14
N LEU A 143 0.65 -4.27 -12.09
CA LEU A 143 1.68 -3.38 -11.56
C LEU A 143 2.93 -4.18 -11.19
N PHE A 144 2.82 -5.18 -10.33
CA PHE A 144 3.99 -5.93 -9.88
C PHE A 144 4.61 -6.81 -10.96
N ASN A 145 3.90 -7.18 -12.01
CA ASN A 145 4.47 -7.86 -13.17
C ASN A 145 5.24 -6.91 -14.10
N SER A 146 4.86 -5.63 -14.15
CA SER A 146 5.45 -4.64 -15.07
C SER A 146 6.60 -3.82 -14.46
N ILE A 147 6.65 -3.59 -13.15
CA ILE A 147 7.77 -2.86 -12.52
C ILE A 147 9.09 -3.64 -12.72
N SER A 148 10.18 -2.93 -13.02
CA SER A 148 11.53 -3.50 -13.10
C SER A 148 12.10 -3.91 -11.73
N ASP A 149 12.98 -4.91 -11.70
CA ASP A 149 13.68 -5.31 -10.48
C ASP A 149 14.56 -4.15 -9.93
N GLU A 150 15.11 -3.33 -10.82
CA GLU A 150 15.92 -2.15 -10.49
C GLU A 150 15.10 -1.09 -9.74
N SER A 151 13.88 -0.83 -10.19
CA SER A 151 12.98 0.12 -9.52
C SER A 151 12.45 -0.45 -8.21
N LEU A 152 12.10 -1.74 -8.14
CA LEU A 152 11.71 -2.40 -6.90
C LEU A 152 12.81 -2.30 -5.83
N LYS A 153 14.07 -2.52 -6.20
CA LYS A 153 15.23 -2.44 -5.27
C LYS A 153 15.44 -1.05 -4.66
N LYS A 154 14.86 0.01 -5.22
CA LYS A 154 14.94 1.39 -4.70
C LYS A 154 13.83 1.72 -3.70
N ILE A 155 12.91 0.79 -3.45
CA ILE A 155 11.80 0.97 -2.51
C ILE A 155 12.19 0.39 -1.15
N LYS A 156 12.06 1.17 -0.07
CA LYS A 156 12.30 0.72 1.30
C LYS A 156 11.18 -0.18 1.82
N GLN A 157 9.93 0.26 1.62
CA GLN A 157 8.75 -0.42 2.14
C GLN A 157 7.63 -0.38 1.08
N ILE A 158 6.90 -1.49 0.98
CA ILE A 158 5.70 -1.59 0.15
C ILE A 158 4.59 -2.09 1.07
N THR A 159 3.49 -1.34 1.15
CA THR A 159 2.25 -1.80 1.76
C THR A 159 1.22 -1.94 0.66
N ILE A 160 0.58 -3.10 0.57
CA ILE A 160 -0.31 -3.42 -0.54
C ILE A 160 -1.54 -4.19 -0.06
N GLU A 161 -2.69 -3.83 -0.64
CA GLU A 161 -3.91 -4.64 -0.59
C GLU A 161 -4.09 -5.42 -1.89
N PHE A 162 -4.16 -6.75 -1.79
CA PHE A 162 -4.42 -7.60 -2.95
C PHE A 162 -5.92 -7.91 -3.04
N HIS A 163 -6.55 -7.44 -4.11
CA HIS A 163 -7.97 -7.59 -4.33
C HIS A 163 -8.33 -8.80 -5.21
N ASP A 164 -9.23 -9.65 -4.70
CA ASP A 164 -9.80 -10.83 -5.37
C ASP A 164 -11.23 -10.49 -5.81
N PHE A 165 -11.39 -9.91 -7.00
CA PHE A 165 -12.72 -9.47 -7.48
C PHE A 165 -13.45 -10.51 -8.33
N VAL A 166 -12.72 -11.41 -9.00
CA VAL A 166 -13.29 -12.27 -10.04
C VAL A 166 -12.73 -13.70 -9.98
N PHE A 167 -11.46 -13.86 -9.60
CA PHE A 167 -10.79 -15.16 -9.57
C PHE A 167 -9.82 -15.24 -8.39
N PRO A 168 -9.59 -16.45 -7.84
CA PRO A 168 -8.57 -16.66 -6.83
C PRO A 168 -7.18 -16.26 -7.35
N ILE A 169 -6.67 -15.11 -6.90
CA ILE A 169 -5.34 -14.58 -7.28
C ILE A 169 -4.18 -15.17 -6.46
N GLU A 170 -4.41 -16.28 -5.76
CA GLU A 170 -3.43 -16.81 -4.80
C GLU A 170 -2.09 -17.17 -5.44
N LYS A 171 -2.14 -17.72 -6.66
CA LYS A 171 -0.94 -18.12 -7.38
C LYS A 171 -0.11 -16.90 -7.76
N GLU A 172 -0.76 -15.88 -8.29
CA GLU A 172 -0.18 -14.62 -8.74
C GLU A 172 0.43 -13.87 -7.55
N VAL A 173 -0.31 -13.76 -6.44
CA VAL A 173 0.19 -13.17 -5.19
C VAL A 173 1.42 -13.93 -4.67
N ASN A 174 1.41 -15.26 -4.69
CA ASN A 174 2.55 -16.06 -4.28
C ASN A 174 3.79 -15.86 -5.18
N LEU A 175 3.59 -15.66 -6.49
CA LEU A 175 4.67 -15.32 -7.42
C LEU A 175 5.27 -13.94 -7.10
N ILE A 176 4.44 -12.94 -6.79
CA ILE A 176 4.90 -11.61 -6.37
C ILE A 176 5.67 -11.69 -5.06
N ILE A 177 5.13 -12.41 -4.06
CA ILE A 177 5.81 -12.62 -2.78
C ILE A 177 7.19 -13.26 -3.00
N LYS A 178 7.26 -14.30 -3.84
CA LYS A 178 8.51 -14.98 -4.16
C LYS A 178 9.50 -14.03 -4.86
N ARG A 179 9.05 -13.28 -5.87
CA ARG A 179 9.87 -12.29 -6.59
C ARG A 179 10.44 -11.25 -5.63
N LEU A 180 9.58 -10.60 -4.83
CA LEU A 180 10.01 -9.59 -3.86
C LEU A 180 10.97 -10.19 -2.81
N SER A 181 10.74 -11.43 -2.36
CA SER A 181 11.63 -12.12 -1.43
C SER A 181 13.03 -12.33 -2.02
N VAL A 182 13.13 -12.75 -3.28
CA VAL A 182 14.41 -12.88 -4.01
C VAL A 182 15.12 -11.52 -4.13
N LEU A 183 14.37 -10.45 -4.36
CA LEU A 183 14.89 -9.08 -4.41
C LEU A 183 15.31 -8.51 -3.05
N GLY A 184 15.08 -9.24 -1.95
CA GLY A 184 15.53 -8.89 -0.61
C GLY A 184 14.47 -8.25 0.27
N PHE A 185 13.19 -8.40 -0.06
CA PHE A 185 12.10 -7.99 0.81
C PHE A 185 11.71 -9.09 1.78
N TYR A 186 11.36 -8.72 3.01
CA TYR A 186 10.66 -9.60 3.93
C TYR A 186 9.14 -9.39 3.84
N PRO A 187 8.35 -10.42 3.50
CA PRO A 187 6.90 -10.31 3.38
C PRO A 187 6.21 -10.59 4.72
N ILE A 188 5.36 -9.68 5.16
CA ILE A 188 4.57 -9.78 6.39
C ILE A 188 3.10 -9.55 6.03
N ASN A 189 2.31 -10.61 6.07
CA ASN A 189 0.87 -10.54 5.90
C ASN A 189 0.24 -10.15 7.25
N PHE A 190 -0.48 -9.03 7.34
CA PHE A 190 -1.18 -8.59 8.55
C PHE A 190 -2.63 -9.01 8.61
N SER A 191 -3.21 -9.42 7.49
CA SER A 191 -4.58 -9.91 7.45
C SER A 191 -4.73 -11.25 8.20
N LEU A 192 -5.83 -11.36 8.93
CA LEU A 192 -6.18 -12.56 9.70
C LEU A 192 -7.11 -13.52 8.94
N ARG A 193 -7.87 -13.02 7.96
CA ARG A 193 -8.91 -13.78 7.23
C ARG A 193 -9.05 -13.39 5.75
N THR A 194 -8.90 -12.12 5.43
CA THR A 194 -8.90 -11.59 4.06
C THR A 194 -7.45 -11.48 3.55
N LYS A 195 -7.15 -11.35 2.26
CA LYS A 195 -5.77 -11.27 1.73
C LYS A 195 -5.29 -9.81 1.55
N GLU A 196 -5.86 -8.92 2.34
CA GLU A 196 -5.93 -7.48 2.05
C GLU A 196 -4.75 -6.63 2.53
N ASP A 197 -3.81 -7.09 3.35
CA ASP A 197 -2.71 -6.20 3.81
C ASP A 197 -1.40 -6.94 3.98
N PHE A 198 -0.51 -6.68 3.04
CA PHE A 198 0.86 -7.13 3.06
C PHE A 198 1.81 -5.94 3.20
N LEU A 199 2.76 -6.08 4.13
CA LEU A 199 3.93 -5.23 4.24
C LEU A 199 5.15 -5.99 3.76
N PHE A 200 5.83 -5.45 2.76
CA PHE A 200 7.14 -5.88 2.30
C PHE A 200 8.21 -4.88 2.73
N ILE A 201 9.25 -5.35 3.41
CA ILE A 201 10.34 -4.49 3.90
C ILE A 201 11.66 -4.87 3.25
N ASN A 202 12.30 -3.92 2.56
CA ASN A 202 13.60 -4.13 1.95
C ASN A 202 14.67 -4.25 3.04
N ARG A 203 15.19 -5.46 3.27
CA ARG A 203 16.10 -5.76 4.38
C ARG A 203 17.41 -4.98 4.32
N LYS A 204 17.89 -4.66 3.11
CA LYS A 204 19.14 -3.92 2.91
C LYS A 204 18.95 -2.43 3.18
N LEU A 205 17.96 -1.81 2.53
CA LEU A 205 17.73 -0.37 2.66
C LEU A 205 17.26 0.03 4.07
N CYS A 206 16.50 -0.83 4.73
CA CYS A 206 15.96 -0.57 6.07
C CYS A 206 16.85 -1.11 7.20
N LYS A 207 17.97 -1.77 6.89
CA LYS A 207 18.78 -2.52 7.87
C LYS A 207 17.90 -3.43 8.76
N PHE A 208 16.87 -4.04 8.16
CA PHE A 208 15.85 -4.79 8.88
C PHE A 208 16.32 -6.23 9.04
N SER A 209 16.61 -6.63 10.28
CA SER A 209 17.21 -7.92 10.57
C SER A 209 16.22 -9.07 10.42
N PHE A 210 16.73 -10.29 10.35
CA PHE A 210 15.89 -11.49 10.40
C PHE A 210 15.13 -11.59 11.74
N PHE A 211 15.71 -11.11 12.84
CA PHE A 211 15.03 -11.06 14.13
C PHE A 211 13.88 -10.04 14.14
N ASP A 212 14.07 -8.85 13.55
CA ASP A 212 12.98 -7.88 13.38
C ASP A 212 11.82 -8.52 12.59
N PHE A 213 12.15 -9.27 11.53
CA PHE A 213 11.16 -9.99 10.73
C PHE A 213 10.38 -11.04 11.52
N LEU A 214 11.06 -11.95 12.22
CA LEU A 214 10.40 -12.97 13.04
C LEU A 214 9.56 -12.34 14.15
N PHE A 215 10.11 -11.34 14.84
CA PHE A 215 9.42 -10.60 15.90
C PHE A 215 8.15 -9.94 15.36
N THR A 216 8.22 -9.31 14.19
CA THR A 216 7.04 -8.68 13.58
C THR A 216 5.99 -9.72 13.21
N LYS A 217 6.42 -10.76 12.48
CA LYS A 217 5.55 -11.78 11.90
C LYS A 217 4.79 -12.58 12.95
N TYR A 218 5.44 -12.94 14.05
CA TYR A 218 4.85 -13.83 15.05
C TYR A 218 4.36 -13.11 16.30
N ILE A 219 5.01 -12.00 16.69
CA ILE A 219 4.67 -11.27 17.91
C ILE A 219 3.82 -10.06 17.58
N LEU A 220 4.35 -9.08 16.85
CA LEU A 220 3.65 -7.80 16.63
C LEU A 220 2.30 -7.98 15.93
N LYS A 221 2.24 -8.82 14.88
CA LYS A 221 1.00 -9.11 14.14
C LYS A 221 -0.15 -9.51 15.07
N ASN A 222 0.13 -10.34 16.07
CA ASN A 222 -0.90 -10.90 16.94
C ASN A 222 -1.16 -10.04 18.20
N ARG A 223 -0.41 -8.95 18.41
CA ARG A 223 -0.53 -8.15 19.64
C ARG A 223 -1.93 -7.62 19.88
N GLU A 224 -2.62 -7.11 18.86
CA GLU A 224 -3.99 -6.60 19.02
C GLU A 224 -5.00 -7.72 19.31
N GLY A 225 -4.77 -8.93 18.80
CA GLY A 225 -5.55 -10.12 19.16
C GLY A 225 -5.32 -10.54 20.61
N VAL A 226 -4.04 -10.61 21.02
CA VAL A 226 -3.63 -10.95 22.38
C VAL A 226 -4.14 -9.91 23.37
N ILE A 227 -3.96 -8.61 23.12
CA ILE A 227 -4.47 -7.52 23.98
C ILE A 227 -6.00 -7.61 24.13
N ARG A 228 -6.74 -7.94 23.06
CA ARG A 228 -8.20 -8.14 23.13
C ARG A 228 -8.58 -9.33 24.02
N ILE A 229 -7.87 -10.45 23.91
CA ILE A 229 -8.09 -11.64 24.76
C ILE A 229 -7.79 -11.30 26.23
N PHE A 230 -6.64 -10.67 26.51
CA PHE A 230 -6.28 -10.23 27.85
C PHE A 230 -7.31 -9.27 28.43
N LYS A 231 -7.76 -8.26 27.67
CA LYS A 231 -8.83 -7.34 28.12
C LYS A 231 -10.15 -8.06 28.45
N ARG A 232 -10.48 -9.15 27.74
CA ARG A 232 -11.69 -9.95 28.03
C ARG A 232 -11.54 -10.79 29.30
N LEU A 233 -10.39 -11.45 29.48
CA LEU A 233 -10.08 -12.25 30.68
C LEU A 233 -10.09 -11.40 31.96
N PHE A 234 -9.51 -10.19 31.92
CA PHE A 234 -9.47 -9.28 33.06
C PHE A 234 -10.78 -8.51 33.31
N LYS A 235 -11.74 -8.56 32.38
CA LYS A 235 -13.10 -8.01 32.58
C LYS A 235 -14.08 -9.06 33.12
N SER A 236 -13.73 -10.34 33.06
CA SER A 236 -14.53 -11.45 33.60
C SER A 236 -14.24 -11.77 35.07
N ASN A 237 -13.21 -11.16 35.67
CA ASN A 237 -12.78 -11.37 37.06
C ASN A 237 -13.05 -10.13 37.95
N ARG A 238 -14.07 -9.33 37.63
CA ARG A 238 -14.58 -8.23 38.46
C ARG A 238 -16.09 -8.30 38.54
#